data_AF-A0A0H4XLE4-F1
#
_entry.id   AF-A0A0H4XLE4-F1
#
_cell.length_a   1.000
_cell.length_b   1.000
_cell.length_c   1.000
_cell.angle_alpha   90.00
_cell.angle_beta   90.00
_cell.angle_gamma   90.00
#
_symmetry.space_group_name_H-M   'P 1'
#
loop_
_entity.id
_entity.type
_entity.pdbx_description
1 polymer ?
#
loop_
_entity_poly.entity_id
_entity_poly.type
_entity_poly.pdbx_seq_one_letter_code
_entity_poly.pdbx_strand_id
1 'polypeptide(L)'
;MAQDAPAKATTTVFSDDEPPIHGMRVGWVAGVDADGSVRIDFPANKHGPLLARTTVPLEPEQWQQAARERREVTLFFDDGRPSRPVLTGLLQPMPPTPLLDAMLAQRLPMASREAQVDGRRVLLEGRDEVVLRCGKATLILRADGRVILRGVEVLTEAEGVHRIRGGKVKIN
;
A
#
# COMPACT_ATOMS: atom_id res chain seq x y z
N MET A 1 7.92 38.43 30.35
CA MET A 1 7.73 37.14 31.04
C MET A 1 6.31 36.68 30.74
N ALA A 2 6.14 35.83 29.73
CA ALA A 2 4.85 35.28 29.34
C ALA A 2 4.66 33.94 30.05
N GLN A 3 3.57 33.82 30.80
CA GLN A 3 3.12 32.57 31.43
C GLN A 3 2.03 32.00 30.53
N ASP A 4 2.36 30.92 29.84
CA ASP A 4 1.43 30.14 29.02
C ASP A 4 0.75 29.10 29.91
N ALA A 5 -0.59 29.07 29.86
CA ALA A 5 -1.42 28.21 30.69
C ALA A 5 -1.64 26.86 29.97
N PRO A 6 -1.56 25.71 30.64
CA PRO A 6 -1.87 24.45 29.98
C PRO A 6 -3.38 24.29 29.82
N ALA A 7 -3.79 24.01 28.58
CA ALA A 7 -5.15 23.71 28.18
C ALA A 7 -5.68 22.47 28.94
N LYS A 8 -6.86 22.61 29.55
CA LYS A 8 -7.58 21.54 30.23
C LYS A 8 -8.01 20.46 29.23
N ALA A 9 -7.49 19.25 29.39
CA ALA A 9 -8.04 18.04 28.80
C ALA A 9 -9.46 17.82 29.35
N THR A 10 -10.47 17.98 28.49
CA THR A 10 -11.86 17.68 28.84
C THR A 10 -12.01 16.17 28.87
N THR A 11 -11.97 15.60 30.07
CA THR A 11 -12.32 14.20 30.32
C THR A 11 -13.84 14.09 30.29
N THR A 12 -14.39 13.67 29.16
CA THR A 12 -15.81 13.32 29.08
C THR A 12 -16.04 12.06 29.91
N VAL A 13 -16.78 12.20 31.00
CA VAL A 13 -17.19 11.09 31.85
C VAL A 13 -18.30 10.33 31.13
N PHE A 14 -18.02 9.12 30.66
CA PHE A 14 -19.02 8.24 30.03
C PHE A 14 -19.88 7.59 31.13
N SER A 15 -21.19 7.83 31.12
CA SER A 15 -22.14 7.16 32.01
C SER A 15 -22.41 5.72 31.52
N ASP A 16 -22.20 4.74 32.41
CA ASP A 16 -22.32 3.27 32.19
C ASP A 16 -23.78 2.77 31.98
N ASP A 17 -24.70 3.62 31.52
CA ASP A 17 -26.15 3.33 31.46
C ASP A 17 -26.62 2.81 30.08
N GLU A 18 -25.69 2.39 29.22
CA GLU A 18 -25.98 1.88 27.88
C GLU A 18 -25.99 0.33 27.88
N PRO A 19 -26.96 -0.32 27.22
CA PRO A 19 -27.03 -1.77 27.19
C PRO A 19 -25.73 -2.38 26.65
N PRO A 20 -25.21 -3.43 27.32
CA PRO A 20 -23.96 -4.04 26.93
C PRO A 20 -24.04 -4.68 25.54
N ILE A 21 -22.93 -4.61 24.81
CA ILE A 21 -22.78 -5.21 23.48
C ILE A 21 -22.01 -6.53 23.63
N HIS A 22 -22.74 -7.65 23.62
CA HIS A 22 -22.17 -8.99 23.83
C HIS A 22 -21.67 -9.70 22.56
N GLY A 23 -21.44 -8.97 21.47
CA GLY A 23 -21.03 -9.55 20.20
C GLY A 23 -20.13 -8.62 19.38
N MET A 24 -19.56 -9.19 18.31
CA MET A 24 -18.73 -8.44 17.38
C MET A 24 -19.60 -7.46 16.57
N ARG A 25 -19.09 -6.25 16.32
CA ARG A 25 -19.79 -5.22 15.53
C ARG A 25 -18.91 -4.72 14.41
N VAL A 26 -19.52 -4.34 13.31
CA VAL A 26 -18.84 -3.62 12.24
C VAL A 26 -18.90 -2.12 12.53
N GLY A 27 -17.75 -1.47 12.48
CA GLY A 27 -17.60 -0.03 12.54
C GLY A 27 -16.66 0.46 11.44
N TRP A 28 -16.19 1.69 11.54
CA TRP A 28 -15.22 2.26 10.62
C TRP A 28 -14.15 3.05 11.37
N VAL A 29 -12.98 3.19 10.74
CA VAL A 29 -11.94 4.11 11.24
C VAL A 29 -12.42 5.55 11.02
N ALA A 30 -12.56 6.30 12.11
CA ALA A 30 -13.06 7.67 12.10
C ALA A 30 -11.94 8.71 12.09
N GLY A 31 -10.75 8.35 12.58
CA GLY A 31 -9.61 9.25 12.65
C GLY A 31 -8.38 8.61 13.28
N VAL A 32 -7.28 9.32 13.22
CA VAL A 32 -6.04 8.99 13.94
C VAL A 32 -5.56 10.26 14.61
N ASP A 33 -5.35 10.20 15.93
CA ASP A 33 -4.85 11.32 16.71
C ASP A 33 -3.35 11.56 16.40
N ALA A 34 -2.81 12.71 16.81
CA ALA A 34 -1.43 13.10 16.50
C ALA A 34 -0.37 12.16 17.11
N ASP A 35 -0.72 11.41 18.14
CA ASP A 35 0.10 10.39 18.81
C ASP A 35 0.02 9.01 18.13
N GLY A 36 -0.76 8.87 17.06
CA GLY A 36 -0.98 7.60 16.36
C GLY A 36 -2.14 6.77 16.91
N SER A 37 -2.84 7.27 17.93
CA SER A 37 -3.99 6.59 18.51
C SER A 37 -5.18 6.54 17.54
N VAL A 38 -5.76 5.35 17.35
CA VAL A 38 -6.83 5.14 16.36
C VAL A 38 -8.19 5.40 16.96
N ARG A 39 -8.98 6.25 16.31
CA ARG A 39 -10.39 6.47 16.64
C ARG A 39 -11.30 5.71 15.69
N ILE A 40 -12.28 5.03 16.25
CA ILE A 40 -13.32 4.31 15.50
C ILE A 40 -14.69 4.88 15.82
N ASP A 41 -15.63 4.60 14.93
CA ASP A 41 -17.04 4.86 15.17
C ASP A 41 -17.86 3.68 14.62
N PHE A 42 -19.10 3.51 15.07
CA PHE A 42 -19.92 2.36 14.72
C PHE A 42 -21.43 2.70 14.77
N PRO A 43 -22.29 1.90 14.12
CA PRO A 43 -23.73 2.13 14.13
C PRO A 43 -24.30 2.14 15.55
N ALA A 44 -25.15 3.14 15.83
CA ALA A 44 -25.75 3.40 17.13
C ALA A 44 -24.76 3.84 18.24
N ASN A 45 -23.55 4.28 17.88
CA ASN A 45 -22.66 4.92 18.84
C ASN A 45 -23.19 6.31 19.23
N LYS A 46 -23.39 6.53 20.54
CA LYS A 46 -23.86 7.81 21.09
C LYS A 46 -22.73 8.71 21.59
N HIS A 47 -21.50 8.21 21.62
CA HIS A 47 -20.34 8.87 22.22
C HIS A 47 -19.49 9.64 21.20
N GLY A 48 -19.80 9.50 19.90
CA GLY A 48 -18.92 9.97 18.83
C GLY A 48 -17.64 9.12 18.72
N PRO A 49 -16.65 9.53 17.90
CA PRO A 49 -15.44 8.74 17.64
C PRO A 49 -14.67 8.37 18.92
N LEU A 50 -14.64 7.07 19.23
CA LEU A 50 -14.02 6.51 20.42
C LEU A 50 -12.60 6.03 20.13
N LEU A 51 -11.71 6.19 21.11
CA LEU A 51 -10.38 5.60 21.08
C LEU A 51 -10.49 4.07 21.10
N ALA A 52 -9.91 3.41 20.10
CA ALA A 52 -9.86 1.97 20.02
C ALA A 52 -8.48 1.43 20.41
N ARG A 53 -8.47 0.35 21.19
CA ARG A 53 -7.30 -0.52 21.28
C ARG A 53 -7.27 -1.38 20.03
N THR A 54 -6.12 -1.51 19.38
CA THR A 54 -6.00 -2.32 18.16
C THR A 54 -5.19 -3.59 18.40
N THR A 55 -5.64 -4.72 17.84
CA THR A 55 -4.83 -5.94 17.71
C THR A 55 -4.21 -6.09 16.32
N VAL A 56 -4.50 -5.14 15.41
CA VAL A 56 -4.02 -5.15 14.03
C VAL A 56 -2.73 -4.33 13.94
N PRO A 57 -1.61 -4.92 13.47
CA PRO A 57 -0.35 -4.22 13.30
C PRO A 57 -0.34 -3.48 11.95
N LEU A 58 -0.81 -2.23 11.93
CA LEU A 58 -0.63 -1.33 10.80
C LEU A 58 0.33 -0.20 11.15
N GLU A 59 1.07 0.26 10.13
CA GLU A 59 1.91 1.45 10.21
C GLU A 59 1.06 2.74 10.29
N PRO A 60 1.59 3.84 10.85
CA PRO A 60 0.84 5.09 11.00
C PRO A 60 0.22 5.61 9.70
N GLU A 61 0.94 5.53 8.58
CA GLU A 61 0.44 5.96 7.27
C GLU A 61 -0.77 5.14 6.81
N GLN A 62 -0.77 3.84 7.12
CA GLN A 62 -1.87 2.94 6.77
C GLN A 62 -3.12 3.23 7.62
N TRP A 63 -2.95 3.62 8.89
CA TRP A 63 -4.06 4.10 9.72
C TRP A 63 -4.63 5.42 9.22
N GLN A 64 -3.77 6.35 8.80
CA GLN A 64 -4.22 7.62 8.20
C GLN A 64 -5.03 7.38 6.93
N GLN A 65 -4.58 6.45 6.09
CA GLN A 65 -5.32 6.05 4.89
C GLN A 65 -6.66 5.39 5.25
N ALA A 66 -6.67 4.46 6.21
CA ALA A 66 -7.88 3.79 6.66
C ALA A 66 -8.93 4.79 7.21
N ALA A 67 -8.49 5.84 7.91
CA ALA A 67 -9.36 6.91 8.36
C ALA A 67 -9.96 7.72 7.21
N ARG A 68 -9.15 8.09 6.20
CA ARG A 68 -9.60 8.83 5.01
C ARG A 68 -10.65 8.05 4.20
N GLU A 69 -10.45 6.74 4.09
CA GLU A 69 -11.35 5.84 3.36
C GLU A 69 -12.57 5.41 4.19
N ARG A 70 -12.65 5.80 5.48
CA ARG A 70 -13.61 5.28 6.46
C ARG A 70 -13.68 3.74 6.40
N ARG A 71 -12.51 3.12 6.37
CA ARG A 71 -12.38 1.68 6.18
C ARG A 71 -13.13 0.92 7.26
N GLU A 72 -13.89 -0.08 6.84
CA GLU A 72 -14.68 -0.91 7.74
C GLU A 72 -13.78 -1.81 8.61
N VAL A 73 -14.15 -1.96 9.87
CA VAL A 73 -13.41 -2.70 10.88
C VAL A 73 -14.34 -3.54 11.74
N THR A 74 -13.79 -4.59 12.35
CA THR A 74 -14.48 -5.40 13.35
C THR A 74 -14.10 -4.98 14.75
N LEU A 75 -15.11 -4.75 15.57
CA LEU A 75 -15.00 -4.27 16.93
C LEU A 75 -15.51 -5.34 17.89
N PHE A 76 -14.75 -5.57 18.95
CA PHE A 76 -15.19 -6.22 20.17
C PHE A 76 -15.27 -5.17 21.28
N PHE A 77 -16.13 -5.36 22.28
CA PHE A 77 -16.30 -4.41 23.38
C PHE A 77 -15.89 -5.08 24.68
N ASP A 78 -14.85 -4.54 25.31
CA ASP A 78 -14.31 -5.10 26.56
C ASP A 78 -15.38 -5.03 27.67
N ASP A 79 -15.64 -6.15 28.34
CA ASP A 79 -16.74 -6.31 29.33
C ASP A 79 -18.14 -5.91 28.78
N GLY A 80 -18.31 -5.95 27.45
CA GLY A 80 -19.53 -5.51 26.77
C GLY A 80 -19.76 -3.99 26.78
N ARG A 81 -18.80 -3.18 27.23
CA ARG A 81 -18.96 -1.73 27.39
C ARG A 81 -18.82 -1.00 26.04
N PRO A 82 -19.84 -0.28 25.55
CA PRO A 82 -19.76 0.45 24.28
C PRO A 82 -18.64 1.49 24.22
N SER A 83 -18.26 2.05 25.37
CA SER A 83 -17.18 3.04 25.52
C SER A 83 -15.76 2.46 25.40
N ARG A 84 -15.60 1.14 25.34
CA ARG A 84 -14.31 0.44 25.31
C ARG A 84 -14.15 -0.49 24.09
N PRO A 85 -14.08 0.07 22.87
CA PRO A 85 -13.90 -0.74 21.67
C PRO A 85 -12.46 -1.27 21.54
N VAL A 86 -12.38 -2.52 21.13
CA VAL A 86 -11.16 -3.21 20.69
C VAL A 86 -11.33 -3.55 19.22
N LEU A 87 -10.51 -2.94 18.37
CA LEU A 87 -10.41 -3.26 16.95
C LEU A 87 -9.69 -4.59 16.80
N THR A 88 -10.40 -5.60 16.29
CA THR A 88 -9.92 -6.98 16.18
C THR A 88 -9.49 -7.36 14.76
N GLY A 89 -9.98 -6.65 13.75
CA GLY A 89 -9.66 -6.89 12.35
C GLY A 89 -10.16 -5.79 11.41
N LEU A 90 -9.60 -5.73 10.21
CA LEU A 90 -10.05 -4.86 9.11
C LEU A 90 -10.92 -5.67 8.15
N LEU A 91 -12.08 -5.15 7.76
CA LEU A 91 -12.86 -5.75 6.68
C LEU A 91 -12.12 -5.52 5.36
N GLN A 92 -12.07 -6.57 4.53
CA GLN A 92 -11.64 -6.41 3.15
C GLN A 92 -12.81 -5.85 2.34
N PRO A 93 -12.62 -4.73 1.62
CA PRO A 93 -13.65 -4.23 0.71
C PRO A 93 -13.92 -5.32 -0.32
N MET A 94 -15.16 -5.81 -0.38
CA MET A 94 -15.58 -6.71 -1.44
C MET A 94 -15.78 -5.87 -2.70
N PRO A 95 -15.01 -6.09 -3.77
CA PRO A 95 -15.25 -5.38 -5.00
C PRO A 95 -16.66 -5.73 -5.52
N PRO A 96 -17.38 -4.78 -6.15
CA PRO A 96 -18.77 -4.96 -6.55
C PRO A 96 -18.96 -6.07 -7.61
N THR A 97 -17.89 -6.51 -8.28
CA THR A 97 -17.91 -7.56 -9.33
C THR A 97 -16.74 -8.54 -9.18
N PRO A 98 -16.77 -9.43 -8.18
CA PRO A 98 -15.62 -10.29 -7.86
C PRO A 98 -15.24 -11.26 -9.00
N LEU A 99 -16.21 -11.69 -9.81
CA LEU A 99 -15.97 -12.59 -10.95
C LEU A 99 -15.30 -11.88 -12.12
N LEU A 100 -15.72 -10.65 -12.43
CA LEU A 100 -15.18 -9.87 -13.54
C LEU A 100 -13.74 -9.43 -13.24
N ASP A 101 -13.48 -9.03 -11.99
CA ASP A 101 -12.14 -8.65 -11.54
C ASP A 101 -11.18 -9.83 -11.46
N ALA A 102 -11.63 -11.02 -11.04
CA ALA A 102 -10.80 -12.21 -11.10
C ALA A 102 -10.37 -12.56 -12.55
N MET A 103 -11.24 -12.29 -13.53
CA MET A 103 -10.94 -12.46 -14.95
C MET A 103 -10.06 -11.35 -15.54
N LEU A 104 -10.15 -10.11 -15.02
CA LEU A 104 -9.33 -8.97 -15.43
C LEU A 104 -7.92 -9.00 -14.78
N ALA A 105 -7.82 -9.42 -13.51
CA ALA A 105 -6.57 -9.57 -12.77
C ALA A 105 -5.65 -10.64 -13.38
N GLN A 106 -6.21 -11.65 -14.04
CA GLN A 106 -5.43 -12.62 -14.82
C GLN A 106 -4.88 -12.05 -16.14
N ARG A 107 -5.36 -10.88 -16.59
CA ARG A 107 -5.00 -10.27 -17.89
C ARG A 107 -4.17 -9.00 -17.80
N LEU A 108 -4.06 -8.38 -16.62
CA LEU A 108 -3.35 -7.12 -16.44
C LEU A 108 -2.31 -7.30 -15.33
N PRO A 109 -0.99 -7.26 -15.62
CA PRO A 109 -0.03 -6.93 -14.59
C PRO A 109 -0.44 -5.55 -14.08
N MET A 110 -0.90 -5.47 -12.83
CA MET A 110 -1.10 -4.19 -12.15
C MET A 110 0.22 -3.43 -12.23
N ALA A 111 0.22 -2.37 -13.03
CA ALA A 111 1.40 -1.57 -13.26
C ALA A 111 1.72 -0.79 -11.98
N SER A 112 2.67 -1.29 -11.19
CA SER A 112 3.66 -0.37 -10.64
C SER A 112 4.37 0.25 -11.86
N ARG A 113 3.96 1.46 -12.24
CA ARG A 113 4.55 2.19 -13.39
C ARG A 113 6.01 2.60 -13.13
N GLU A 114 6.52 2.33 -11.94
CA GLU A 114 7.87 2.66 -11.50
C GLU A 114 8.51 1.41 -10.87
N ALA A 115 9.67 1.03 -11.38
CA ALA A 115 10.55 0.06 -10.73
C ALA A 115 11.59 0.86 -9.91
N GLN A 116 11.40 0.92 -8.60
CA GLN A 116 12.39 1.52 -7.70
C GLN A 116 13.43 0.45 -7.33
N VAL A 117 14.70 0.75 -7.60
CA VAL A 117 15.82 -0.14 -7.32
C VAL A 117 16.64 0.47 -6.19
N ASP A 118 17.07 -0.36 -5.24
CA ASP A 118 17.84 -0.04 -4.03
C ASP A 118 19.27 0.51 -4.27
N GLY A 119 19.61 0.83 -5.51
CA GLY A 119 20.90 1.40 -5.90
C GLY A 119 22.10 0.44 -5.84
N ARG A 120 21.90 -0.87 -5.61
CA ARG A 120 23.02 -1.84 -5.54
C ARG A 120 23.17 -2.66 -6.81
N ARG A 121 22.27 -3.62 -7.05
CA ARG A 121 22.34 -4.52 -8.21
C ARG A 121 20.96 -5.06 -8.58
N VAL A 122 20.58 -4.88 -9.85
CA VAL A 122 19.41 -5.54 -10.46
C VAL A 122 19.87 -6.73 -11.27
N LEU A 123 19.25 -7.88 -11.04
CA LEU A 123 19.46 -9.09 -11.83
C LEU A 123 18.19 -9.38 -12.64
N LEU A 124 18.31 -9.31 -13.97
CA LEU A 124 17.25 -9.69 -14.91
C LEU A 124 17.66 -11.00 -15.59
N GLU A 125 16.99 -12.10 -15.25
CA GLU A 125 17.25 -13.42 -15.82
C GLU A 125 16.04 -13.94 -16.58
N GLY A 126 16.29 -14.48 -17.78
CA GLY A 126 15.31 -15.16 -18.60
C GLY A 126 15.89 -16.48 -19.11
N ARG A 127 15.11 -17.56 -19.07
CA ARG A 127 15.56 -18.89 -19.52
C ARG A 127 15.72 -18.95 -21.04
N ASP A 128 14.81 -18.31 -21.76
CA ASP A 128 14.76 -18.34 -23.23
C ASP A 128 15.12 -16.98 -23.84
N GLU A 129 14.51 -15.90 -23.35
CA GLU A 129 14.70 -14.55 -23.87
C GLU A 129 14.47 -13.49 -22.76
N VAL A 130 15.20 -12.37 -22.83
CA VAL A 130 14.95 -11.13 -22.07
C VAL A 130 14.76 -9.99 -23.05
N VAL A 131 13.62 -9.30 -23.00
CA VAL A 131 13.26 -8.20 -23.93
C VAL A 131 13.02 -6.91 -23.16
N LEU A 132 13.76 -5.85 -23.50
CA LEU A 132 13.50 -4.48 -23.05
C LEU A 132 12.98 -3.66 -24.24
N ARG A 133 11.76 -3.13 -24.15
CA ARG A 133 11.10 -2.40 -25.24
C ARG A 133 10.62 -1.02 -24.80
N CYS A 134 10.90 -0.02 -25.63
CA CYS A 134 10.34 1.32 -25.52
C CYS A 134 9.96 1.83 -26.92
N GLY A 135 8.66 1.86 -27.23
CA GLY A 135 8.18 2.23 -28.56
C GLY A 135 8.79 1.35 -29.67
N LYS A 136 9.51 1.99 -30.60
CA LYS A 136 10.23 1.32 -31.71
C LYS A 136 11.61 0.78 -31.33
N ALA A 137 12.12 1.13 -30.14
CA ALA A 137 13.40 0.64 -29.65
C ALA A 137 13.23 -0.69 -28.91
N THR A 138 14.16 -1.63 -29.12
CA THR A 138 14.13 -2.94 -28.46
C THR A 138 15.54 -3.49 -28.28
N LEU A 139 15.86 -3.95 -27.06
CA LEU A 139 17.03 -4.77 -26.73
C LEU A 139 16.56 -6.19 -26.40
N ILE A 140 17.12 -7.20 -27.07
CA ILE A 140 16.78 -8.60 -26.89
C ILE A 140 18.04 -9.39 -26.54
N LEU A 141 18.01 -10.14 -25.44
CA LEU A 141 19.01 -11.14 -25.08
C LEU A 141 18.40 -12.54 -25.23
N ARG A 142 19.05 -13.44 -25.96
CA ARG A 142 18.57 -14.81 -26.20
C ARG A 142 19.43 -15.85 -25.50
N ALA A 143 18.82 -17.00 -25.19
CA ALA A 143 19.50 -18.16 -24.62
C ALA A 143 20.66 -18.70 -25.47
N ASP A 144 20.63 -18.48 -26.80
CA ASP A 144 21.72 -18.84 -27.72
C ASP A 144 22.90 -17.84 -27.72
N GLY A 145 22.85 -16.84 -26.84
CA GLY A 145 23.88 -15.81 -26.69
C GLY A 145 23.77 -14.64 -27.67
N ARG A 146 22.75 -14.60 -28.55
CA ARG A 146 22.53 -13.45 -29.42
C ARG A 146 21.99 -12.24 -28.65
N VAL A 147 22.60 -11.09 -28.89
CA VAL A 147 22.13 -9.79 -28.42
C VAL A 147 21.72 -8.93 -29.63
N ILE A 148 20.49 -8.45 -29.63
CA ILE A 148 19.92 -7.68 -30.74
C ILE A 148 19.48 -6.32 -30.22
N LEU A 149 20.03 -5.26 -30.80
CA LEU A 149 19.63 -3.87 -30.56
C LEU A 149 18.93 -3.32 -31.80
N ARG A 150 17.70 -2.83 -31.64
CA ARG A 150 16.89 -2.22 -32.72
C ARG A 150 16.38 -0.86 -32.27
N GLY A 151 16.35 0.08 -33.20
CA GLY A 151 15.83 1.43 -33.00
C GLY A 151 15.76 2.19 -34.32
N VAL A 152 15.22 3.41 -34.28
CA VAL A 152 15.28 4.33 -35.43
C VAL A 152 16.71 4.85 -35.61
N GLU A 153 17.40 5.11 -34.51
CA GLU A 153 18.79 5.53 -34.44
C GLU A 153 19.44 4.82 -33.23
N VAL A 154 20.74 4.51 -33.33
CA VAL A 154 21.54 3.96 -32.24
C VAL A 154 22.79 4.82 -32.07
N LEU A 155 22.79 5.66 -31.04
CA LEU A 155 23.98 6.40 -30.60
C LEU A 155 24.73 5.56 -29.57
N THR A 156 26.01 5.31 -29.83
CA THR A 156 26.90 4.64 -28.88
C THR A 156 28.08 5.55 -28.59
N GLU A 157 28.21 5.98 -27.33
CA GLU A 157 29.24 6.91 -26.88
C GLU A 157 30.05 6.29 -25.74
N ALA A 158 31.35 6.60 -25.70
CA ALA A 158 32.23 6.21 -24.62
C ALA A 158 33.24 7.34 -24.39
N GLU A 159 33.44 7.73 -23.12
CA GLU A 159 34.47 8.72 -22.73
C GLU A 159 35.90 8.17 -22.93
N GLY A 160 36.05 6.84 -22.86
CA GLY A 160 37.30 6.14 -23.08
C GLY A 160 37.32 5.38 -24.40
N VAL A 161 37.90 4.18 -24.38
CA VAL A 161 38.03 3.35 -25.59
C VAL A 161 36.76 2.54 -25.84
N HIS A 162 36.12 2.77 -26.99
CA HIS A 162 35.05 1.92 -27.49
C HIS A 162 35.64 0.69 -28.23
N ARG A 163 35.67 -0.48 -27.58
CA ARG A 163 36.32 -1.69 -28.13
C ARG A 163 35.34 -2.68 -28.73
N ILE A 164 35.38 -2.83 -30.05
CA ILE A 164 34.64 -3.86 -30.80
C ILE A 164 35.60 -5.02 -31.13
N ARG A 165 35.23 -6.25 -30.78
CA ARG A 165 36.01 -7.47 -31.08
C ARG A 165 35.10 -8.57 -31.59
N GLY A 166 35.51 -9.23 -32.66
CA GLY A 166 34.84 -10.41 -33.21
C GLY A 166 35.70 -11.04 -34.30
N GLY A 167 35.49 -12.33 -34.57
CA GLY A 167 36.19 -13.02 -35.66
C GLY A 167 35.93 -12.41 -37.04
N LYS A 168 34.78 -11.73 -37.21
CA LYS A 168 34.44 -10.90 -38.36
C LYS A 168 33.50 -9.78 -37.93
N VAL A 169 33.81 -8.55 -38.34
CA VAL A 169 32.94 -7.38 -38.17
C VAL A 169 32.47 -6.94 -39.56
N LYS A 170 31.15 -6.80 -39.73
CA LYS A 170 30.56 -6.27 -40.95
C LYS A 170 29.95 -4.91 -40.62
N ILE A 171 30.42 -3.88 -41.31
CA ILE A 171 29.88 -2.52 -41.25
C ILE A 171 29.42 -2.21 -42.66
N ASN A 172 28.17 -1.78 -42.80
CA ASN A 172 27.57 -1.35 -44.05
C ASN A 172 27.11 0.09 -43.89
#